data_AF-A0A0R3UF29-F1
#
_entry.id   AF-A0A0R3UF29-F1
#
_cell.length_a   1.000
_cell.length_b   1.000
_cell.length_c   1.000
_cell.angle_alpha   90.00
_cell.angle_beta   90.00
_cell.angle_gamma   90.00
#
_symmetry.space_group_name_H-M   'P 1'
#
loop_
_entity.id
_entity.type
_entity.pdbx_description
1 polymer ?
#
loop_
_entity_poly.entity_id
_entity_poly.type
_entity_poly.pdbx_seq_one_letter_code
_entity_poly.pdbx_strand_id
1 'polypeptide(L)'
;MELLGVASNQNRKPQSPPPPSHRGEKDFRIPIKHVANARERTRTASVNDAFVMLRRLIPTEPLNRKLSKIEILRLATSYISHLNSILATGIPAPEQPCLRHLKTACGGQRQQQRPAICTFCMNEFKQHQKELETQK
;
A
#
# COMPACT_ATOMS: atom_id res chain seq x y z
N MET A 1 -39.72 39.96 76.32
CA MET A 1 -39.42 39.08 75.18
C MET A 1 -40.73 38.88 74.44
N GLU A 2 -40.99 39.72 73.42
CA GLU A 2 -42.29 39.80 72.77
C GLU A 2 -42.56 38.62 71.82
N LEU A 3 -43.84 38.37 71.60
CA LEU A 3 -44.38 37.23 70.86
C LEU A 3 -44.65 37.56 69.39
N LEU A 4 -44.55 36.51 68.56
CA LEU A 4 -45.37 36.23 67.38
C LEU A 4 -45.67 37.34 66.35
N GLY A 5 -45.08 37.17 65.17
CA GLY A 5 -45.85 37.09 63.93
C GLY A 5 -45.85 38.31 63.00
N VAL A 6 -45.36 38.09 61.77
CA VAL A 6 -46.21 38.13 60.56
C VAL A 6 -45.50 37.41 59.41
N ALA A 7 -46.18 36.45 58.79
CA ALA A 7 -45.81 35.99 57.46
C ALA A 7 -46.43 36.91 56.41
N SER A 8 -45.67 37.35 55.41
CA SER A 8 -46.22 37.98 54.22
C SER A 8 -45.50 37.46 52.98
N ASN A 9 -46.16 36.50 52.33
CA ASN A 9 -45.77 35.89 51.07
C ASN A 9 -46.54 36.61 49.96
N GLN A 10 -45.86 37.39 49.11
CA GLN A 10 -46.46 37.96 47.91
C GLN A 10 -45.50 37.84 46.71
N ASN A 11 -46.09 37.56 45.54
CA ASN A 11 -45.48 37.58 44.21
C ASN A 11 -44.60 36.39 43.77
N ARG A 12 -45.14 35.17 43.87
CA ARG A 12 -44.79 34.12 42.89
C ARG A 12 -45.53 34.38 41.57
N LYS A 13 -44.91 35.16 40.68
CA LYS A 13 -45.37 35.31 39.29
C LYS A 13 -45.34 33.93 38.59
N PRO A 14 -46.43 33.46 37.94
CA PRO A 14 -46.39 32.22 37.16
C PRO A 14 -45.44 32.40 35.98
N GLN A 15 -44.31 31.71 36.01
CA GLN A 15 -43.45 31.59 34.83
C GLN A 15 -44.02 30.49 33.96
N SER A 16 -44.60 30.87 32.82
CA SER A 16 -44.90 29.93 31.74
C SER A 16 -43.60 29.20 31.33
N PRO A 17 -43.66 27.91 30.99
CA PRO A 17 -42.46 27.20 30.53
C PRO A 17 -41.86 27.93 29.31
N PRO A 18 -40.52 28.01 29.19
CA PRO A 18 -39.90 28.58 28.01
C PRO A 18 -40.34 27.80 26.76
N PRO A 19 -40.48 28.47 25.60
CA PRO A 19 -40.75 27.76 24.36
C PRO A 19 -39.66 26.70 24.12
N PRO A 20 -39.96 25.58 23.45
CA PRO A 20 -38.95 24.60 23.12
C PRO A 20 -37.82 25.31 22.37
N SER A 21 -36.64 25.36 23.00
CA SER A 21 -35.45 25.83 22.31
C SER A 21 -35.30 24.94 21.09
N HIS A 22 -35.46 25.53 19.90
CA HIS A 22 -35.05 24.91 18.64
C HIS A 22 -33.54 24.72 18.74
N ARG A 23 -33.18 23.59 19.36
CA ARG A 23 -31.84 23.11 19.64
C ARG A 23 -31.14 23.09 18.30
N GLY A 24 -30.35 24.14 18.05
CA GLY A 24 -29.96 24.55 16.71
C GLY A 24 -29.58 23.34 15.88
N GLU A 25 -30.35 23.12 14.80
CA GLU A 25 -30.14 22.05 13.85
C GLU A 25 -28.83 22.35 13.13
N LYS A 26 -27.72 21.99 13.78
CA LYS A 26 -26.37 22.18 13.29
C LYS A 26 -26.24 21.27 12.09
N ASP A 27 -26.54 21.84 10.92
CA ASP A 27 -26.37 21.28 9.59
C ASP A 27 -25.31 20.18 9.62
N PHE A 28 -25.74 18.92 9.57
CA PHE A 28 -24.84 17.76 9.51
C PHE A 28 -24.21 17.63 8.10
N ARG A 29 -24.04 18.77 7.42
CA ARG A 29 -23.27 18.94 6.20
C ARG A 29 -21.82 18.65 6.54
N ILE A 30 -21.46 17.37 6.46
CA ILE A 30 -20.08 16.90 6.45
C ILE A 30 -19.32 17.83 5.49
N PRO A 31 -18.41 18.70 5.98
CA PRO A 31 -17.89 19.77 5.15
C PRO A 31 -17.18 19.15 3.95
N ILE A 32 -17.37 19.68 2.74
CA ILE A 32 -17.02 19.00 1.47
C ILE A 32 -15.58 18.45 1.47
N LYS A 33 -14.65 19.15 2.13
CA LYS A 33 -13.27 18.70 2.44
C LYS A 33 -13.19 17.30 3.08
N HIS A 34 -14.05 16.95 4.05
CA HIS A 34 -14.05 15.62 4.69
C HIS A 34 -14.55 14.54 3.73
N VAL A 35 -15.53 14.84 2.86
CA VAL A 35 -16.02 13.91 1.82
C VAL A 35 -14.92 13.68 0.77
N ALA A 36 -14.26 14.75 0.32
CA ALA A 36 -13.12 14.67 -0.60
C ALA A 36 -11.96 13.86 0.00
N ASN A 37 -11.57 14.15 1.25
CA ASN A 37 -10.51 13.43 1.96
C ASN A 37 -10.87 11.96 2.20
N ALA A 38 -12.15 11.62 2.40
CA ALA A 38 -12.60 10.23 2.49
C ALA A 38 -12.44 9.50 1.15
N ARG A 39 -12.88 10.12 0.05
CA ARG A 39 -12.71 9.58 -1.32
C ARG A 39 -11.25 9.35 -1.67
N GLU A 40 -10.37 10.29 -1.33
CA GLU A 40 -8.93 10.16 -1.61
C GLU A 40 -8.26 9.04 -0.78
N ARG A 41 -8.71 8.82 0.46
CA ARG A 41 -8.30 7.64 1.25
C ARG A 41 -8.74 6.35 0.57
N THR A 42 -9.98 6.24 0.08
CA THR A 42 -10.46 5.06 -0.67
C THR A 42 -9.67 4.83 -1.95
N ARG A 43 -9.38 5.89 -2.72
CA ARG A 43 -8.53 5.81 -3.93
C ARG A 43 -7.13 5.31 -3.60
N THR A 44 -6.53 5.85 -2.54
CA THR A 44 -5.19 5.44 -2.06
C THR A 44 -5.18 3.99 -1.54
N ALA A 45 -6.24 3.55 -0.86
CA ALA A 45 -6.40 2.17 -0.40
C ALA A 45 -6.42 1.20 -1.59
N SER A 46 -7.24 1.46 -2.61
CA SER A 46 -7.30 0.63 -3.83
C SER A 46 -5.94 0.50 -4.53
N VAL A 47 -5.15 1.58 -4.59
CA VAL A 47 -3.77 1.53 -5.11
C VAL A 47 -2.84 0.68 -4.21
N ASN A 48 -2.97 0.79 -2.89
CA ASN A 48 -2.17 -0.02 -1.96
C ASN A 48 -2.52 -1.51 -2.05
N ASP A 49 -3.81 -1.86 -2.22
CA ASP A 49 -4.26 -3.24 -2.42
C ASP A 49 -3.65 -3.84 -3.69
N ALA A 50 -3.63 -3.08 -4.79
CA ALA A 50 -2.94 -3.48 -6.02
C ALA A 50 -1.43 -3.72 -5.81
N PHE A 51 -0.75 -2.88 -5.02
CA PHE A 51 0.64 -3.11 -4.61
C PHE A 51 0.82 -4.39 -3.78
N VAL A 52 -0.14 -4.74 -2.91
CA VAL A 52 -0.12 -5.99 -2.13
C VAL A 52 -0.33 -7.20 -3.04
N MET A 53 -1.23 -7.13 -4.02
CA MET A 53 -1.40 -8.20 -5.01
C MET A 53 -0.12 -8.39 -5.84
N LEU A 54 0.45 -7.31 -6.37
CA LEU A 54 1.70 -7.35 -7.14
C LEU A 54 2.85 -7.93 -6.31
N ARG A 55 2.97 -7.56 -5.03
CA ARG A 55 3.96 -8.13 -4.11
C ARG A 55 3.86 -9.65 -4.00
N ARG A 56 2.65 -10.23 -3.97
CA ARG A 56 2.44 -11.69 -3.85
C ARG A 56 2.93 -12.47 -5.07
N LEU A 57 2.99 -11.83 -6.24
CA LEU A 57 3.44 -12.43 -7.50
C LEU A 57 4.96 -12.36 -7.71
N ILE A 58 5.70 -11.61 -6.87
CA ILE A 58 7.15 -11.45 -6.97
C ILE A 58 7.84 -12.53 -6.12
N PRO A 59 8.63 -13.44 -6.72
CA PRO A 59 9.44 -14.40 -5.95
C PRO A 59 10.49 -13.66 -5.11
N THR A 60 10.60 -14.02 -3.83
CA THR A 60 11.64 -13.48 -2.93
C THR A 60 12.10 -14.56 -1.98
N GLU A 61 13.39 -14.56 -1.66
CA GLU A 61 13.95 -15.34 -0.55
C GLU A 61 14.28 -14.40 0.62
N PRO A 62 13.68 -14.56 1.82
CA PRO A 62 12.52 -15.41 2.13
C PRO A 62 11.21 -14.86 1.54
N LEU A 63 10.18 -15.71 1.41
CA LEU A 63 8.90 -15.36 0.78
C LEU A 63 8.20 -14.15 1.43
N ASN A 64 8.36 -13.98 2.75
CA ASN A 64 7.78 -12.91 3.54
C ASN A 64 8.64 -11.63 3.62
N ARG A 65 9.72 -11.50 2.82
CA ARG A 65 10.55 -10.29 2.78
C ARG A 65 9.70 -9.03 2.54
N LYS A 66 9.78 -8.04 3.43
CA LYS A 66 9.17 -6.72 3.21
C LYS A 66 9.89 -6.02 2.05
N LEU A 67 9.11 -5.52 1.09
CA LEU A 67 9.60 -4.73 -0.05
C LEU A 67 8.96 -3.34 -0.01
N SER A 68 9.74 -2.31 -0.29
CA SER A 68 9.23 -0.96 -0.56
C SER A 68 8.50 -0.89 -1.90
N LYS A 69 7.68 0.15 -2.11
CA LYS A 69 6.95 0.36 -3.38
C LYS A 69 7.89 0.39 -4.61
N ILE A 70 9.08 0.99 -4.48
CA ILE A 70 10.07 1.04 -5.56
C ILE A 70 10.74 -0.32 -5.81
N GLU A 71 11.00 -1.11 -4.77
CA GLU A 71 11.50 -2.49 -4.94
C GLU A 71 10.46 -3.38 -5.63
N ILE A 72 9.18 -3.28 -5.26
CA ILE A 72 8.08 -4.03 -5.90
C ILE A 72 8.07 -3.74 -7.41
N LEU A 73 8.11 -2.47 -7.82
CA LEU A 73 8.12 -2.10 -9.24
C LEU A 73 9.38 -2.62 -9.97
N ARG A 74 10.57 -2.45 -9.38
CA ARG A 74 11.83 -2.91 -9.99
C ARG A 74 11.89 -4.43 -10.14
N LEU A 75 11.46 -5.18 -9.12
CA LEU A 75 11.44 -6.63 -9.13
C LEU A 75 10.35 -7.19 -10.04
N ALA A 76 9.18 -6.56 -10.13
CA ALA A 76 8.14 -6.93 -11.10
C ALA A 76 8.66 -6.82 -12.55
N THR A 77 9.26 -5.69 -12.92
CA THR A 77 9.87 -5.52 -14.26
C THR A 77 10.96 -6.56 -14.52
N SER A 78 11.86 -6.77 -13.55
CA SER A 78 12.92 -7.78 -13.67
C SER A 78 12.37 -9.21 -13.78
N TYR A 79 11.22 -9.51 -13.16
CA TYR A 79 10.60 -10.84 -13.21
C TYR A 79 9.93 -11.09 -14.55
N ILE A 80 9.19 -10.10 -15.09
CA ILE A 80 8.60 -10.16 -16.44
C ILE A 80 9.70 -10.39 -17.49
N SER A 81 10.79 -9.63 -17.45
CA SER A 81 11.92 -9.81 -18.39
C SER A 81 12.58 -11.18 -18.26
N HIS A 82 12.65 -11.74 -17.05
CA HIS A 82 13.20 -13.07 -16.80
C HIS A 82 12.28 -14.18 -17.34
N LEU A 83 10.97 -14.12 -17.08
CA LEU A 83 9.98 -15.06 -17.63
C LEU A 83 9.95 -15.01 -19.17
N ASN A 84 9.93 -13.82 -19.78
CA ASN A 84 10.02 -13.65 -21.22
C ASN A 84 11.28 -14.31 -21.79
N SER A 85 12.40 -14.21 -21.08
CA SER A 85 13.66 -14.80 -21.51
C SER A 85 13.64 -16.33 -21.47
N ILE A 86 13.01 -16.94 -20.47
CA ILE A 86 12.79 -18.40 -20.39
C ILE A 86 11.89 -18.87 -21.55
N LEU A 87 10.77 -18.18 -21.78
CA LEU A 87 9.82 -18.51 -22.84
C LEU A 87 10.46 -18.48 -24.24
N ALA A 88 11.36 -17.53 -24.48
CA ALA A 88 12.00 -17.35 -25.78
C ALA A 88 13.24 -18.25 -26.02
N THR A 89 13.91 -18.74 -24.98
CA THR A 89 15.00 -19.74 -25.16
C THR A 89 14.51 -21.18 -25.15
N GLY A 90 13.32 -21.46 -24.58
CA GLY A 90 12.83 -22.83 -24.37
C GLY A 90 13.64 -23.64 -23.35
N ILE A 91 14.57 -23.01 -22.63
CA ILE A 91 15.47 -23.64 -21.66
C ILE A 91 15.05 -23.19 -20.25
N PRO A 92 14.69 -24.12 -19.34
CA PRO A 92 14.34 -23.79 -17.96
C PRO A 92 15.59 -23.50 -17.11
N ALA A 93 16.09 -22.26 -17.23
CA ALA A 93 16.96 -21.51 -16.31
C ALA A 93 18.51 -21.40 -16.47
N PRO A 94 19.35 -22.42 -16.75
CA PRO A 94 20.76 -22.36 -16.33
C PRO A 94 21.60 -21.39 -17.18
N GLU A 95 21.31 -21.36 -18.48
CA GLU A 95 21.97 -20.53 -19.48
C GLU A 95 21.43 -19.10 -19.45
N GLN A 96 21.66 -18.40 -18.32
CA GLN A 96 21.38 -16.97 -18.04
C GLN A 96 20.49 -16.27 -19.11
N PRO A 97 19.19 -16.60 -19.18
CA PRO A 97 18.36 -16.24 -20.34
C PRO A 97 18.23 -14.72 -20.50
N CYS A 98 18.23 -14.05 -19.34
CA CYS A 98 18.27 -12.62 -19.13
C CYS A 98 19.51 -11.92 -19.76
N LEU A 99 20.65 -12.60 -19.93
CA LEU A 99 21.82 -12.05 -20.63
C LEU A 99 21.77 -12.29 -22.15
N ARG A 100 21.14 -13.37 -22.62
CA ARG A 100 21.04 -13.63 -24.06
C ARG A 100 20.14 -12.62 -24.77
N HIS A 101 19.02 -12.22 -24.15
CA HIS A 101 18.13 -11.19 -24.71
C HIS A 101 18.74 -9.79 -24.78
N LEU A 102 19.66 -9.46 -23.86
CA LEU A 102 20.37 -8.17 -23.87
C LEU A 102 21.35 -8.03 -25.06
N LYS A 103 21.74 -9.13 -25.72
CA LYS A 103 22.56 -9.07 -26.95
C LYS A 103 21.75 -8.81 -28.22
N THR A 104 20.45 -9.09 -28.23
CA THR A 104 19.61 -9.03 -29.43
C THR A 104 18.84 -7.72 -29.56
N ALA A 105 18.59 -7.02 -28.45
CA ALA A 105 17.95 -5.71 -28.43
C ALA A 105 18.99 -4.58 -28.23
N CYS A 106 18.84 -3.50 -28.99
CA CYS A 106 19.63 -2.25 -28.94
C CYS A 106 20.99 -2.26 -29.66
N GLY A 107 20.94 -2.22 -30.99
CA GLY A 107 21.91 -1.41 -31.74
C GLY A 107 21.66 0.08 -31.48
N GLY A 108 22.19 0.63 -30.39
CA GLY A 108 21.99 2.04 -30.06
C GLY A 108 22.38 2.47 -28.64
N GLN A 109 23.43 3.28 -28.58
CA GLN A 109 23.89 4.11 -27.44
C GLN A 109 24.57 3.45 -26.23
N ARG A 110 25.72 4.05 -25.89
CA ARG A 110 26.54 3.78 -24.71
C ARG A 110 25.94 4.50 -23.49
N GLN A 111 25.64 3.77 -22.42
CA GLN A 111 26.10 4.22 -21.10
C GLN A 111 26.38 3.05 -20.17
N GLN A 112 27.37 3.24 -19.30
CA GLN A 112 28.07 2.21 -18.53
C GLN A 112 27.25 1.63 -17.36
N GLN A 113 26.05 1.11 -17.62
CA GLN A 113 25.37 0.26 -16.65
C GLN A 113 25.96 -1.15 -16.75
N ARG A 114 26.97 -1.41 -15.90
CA ARG A 114 27.51 -2.75 -15.63
C ARG A 114 26.29 -3.67 -15.39
N PRO A 115 26.04 -4.71 -16.22
CA PRO A 115 24.77 -5.43 -16.16
C PRO A 115 24.55 -5.99 -14.75
N ALA A 116 23.61 -5.40 -14.02
CA ALA A 116 23.15 -5.95 -12.76
C ALA A 116 22.42 -7.25 -13.10
N ILE A 117 23.15 -8.37 -12.98
CA ILE A 117 22.64 -9.67 -13.41
C ILE A 117 21.33 -9.91 -12.68
N CYS A 118 20.29 -10.22 -13.45
CA CYS A 118 18.91 -10.37 -12.97
C CYS A 118 18.89 -11.19 -11.68
N THR A 119 18.30 -10.63 -10.62
CA THR A 119 18.37 -11.24 -9.28
C THR A 119 17.73 -12.63 -9.24
N PHE A 120 16.74 -12.90 -10.11
CA PHE A 120 16.17 -14.24 -10.31
C PHE A 120 17.19 -15.22 -10.89
N CYS A 121 17.82 -14.88 -12.03
CA CYS A 121 18.91 -15.65 -12.63
C CYS A 121 20.08 -15.91 -11.64
N MET A 122 20.34 -14.99 -10.70
CA MET A 122 21.36 -15.15 -9.65
C MET A 122 20.90 -16.00 -8.46
N ASN A 123 19.61 -16.06 -8.17
CA ASN A 123 19.06 -16.91 -7.12
C ASN A 123 18.99 -18.37 -7.57
N GLU A 124 18.52 -18.63 -8.79
CA GLU A 124 18.43 -19.98 -9.37
C GLU A 124 19.82 -20.64 -9.50
N PHE A 125 20.83 -19.88 -9.93
CA PHE A 125 22.21 -20.38 -10.01
C PHE A 125 22.76 -20.77 -8.62
N LYS A 126 22.47 -19.95 -7.59
CA LYS A 126 22.84 -20.26 -6.19
C LYS A 126 22.08 -21.45 -5.61
N GLN A 127 20.85 -21.70 -6.03
CA GLN A 127 20.08 -22.88 -5.63
C GLN A 127 20.70 -24.14 -6.23
N HIS A 128 20.96 -24.16 -7.55
CA HIS A 128 21.65 -25.28 -8.22
C HIS A 128 23.02 -25.59 -7.62
N GLN A 129 23.83 -24.57 -7.28
CA GLN A 129 25.12 -24.80 -6.62
C GLN A 129 24.97 -25.51 -5.26
N LYS A 130 24.02 -25.08 -4.43
CA LYS A 130 23.74 -25.75 -3.15
C LYS A 130 23.25 -27.18 -3.34
N GLU A 131 22.38 -27.44 -4.30
CA GLU A 131 21.87 -28.78 -4.60
C GLU A 131 23.00 -29.75 -4.97
N LEU A 132 23.98 -29.28 -5.76
CA LEU A 132 25.19 -30.03 -6.12
C LEU A 132 26.15 -30.23 -4.94
N GLU A 133 26.26 -29.26 -4.04
CA GLU A 133 27.05 -29.37 -2.79
C GLU A 133 26.41 -30.33 -1.78
N THR A 134 25.07 -30.44 -1.77
CA THR A 134 24.32 -31.33 -0.85
C THR A 134 24.28 -32.78 -1.34
N GLN A 135 24.81 -33.06 -2.54
CA GLN A 135 24.83 -34.38 -3.18
C GLN A 135 26.20 -35.08 -3.12
N LYS A 136 27.11 -34.58 -2.28
CA LYS A 136 28.45 -35.13 -2.00
C LYS A 136 28.61 -35.45 -0.52
#